data_AF-A0A7C1MDM0-F1
#
_entry.id   AF-A0A7C1MDM0-F1
#
_cell.length_a   1.000
_cell.length_b   1.000
_cell.length_c   1.000
_cell.angle_alpha   90.00
_cell.angle_beta   90.00
_cell.angle_gamma   90.00
#
_symmetry.space_group_name_H-M   'P 1'
#
loop_
_entity.id
_entity.type
_entity.pdbx_description
1 polymer ?
#
loop_
_entity_poly.entity_id
_entity_poly.type
_entity_poly.pdbx_seq_one_letter_code
_entity_poly.pdbx_strand_id
1 'polypeptide(L)'
;MYTVEGPWEPWEASDEVREEARVWLEAIGDVEKPLERRAFEDAMLGLSYTVGMPKTGKIDAKGRLRAYHAALGDLPGVVVLEGIEEAIKTCKWFPGVAELRGLMEPQAKELRLQIERARTLARKPEPKPKLVAQILKGYATLTEAQRVEHEQRMAKLRVKLGFDTGKARGLNPVYVPFSDEEREKTLRKLEGR
;
A
#
# COMPACT_ATOMS: atom_id res chain seq x y z
N MET A 1 18.72 9.19 -6.96
CA MET A 1 17.65 8.22 -6.60
C MET A 1 17.77 8.02 -5.10
N TYR A 2 16.87 8.58 -4.31
CA TYR A 2 16.88 8.44 -2.84
C TYR A 2 16.13 7.16 -2.51
N THR A 3 16.82 6.17 -1.95
CA THR A 3 16.26 4.88 -1.57
C THR A 3 16.19 4.83 -0.05
N VAL A 4 14.97 4.76 0.49
CA VAL A 4 14.78 4.56 1.93
C VAL A 4 15.13 3.11 2.26
N GLU A 5 16.41 2.85 2.52
CA GLU A 5 16.94 1.56 2.97
C GLU A 5 17.07 1.57 4.50
N GLY A 6 16.46 0.60 5.19
CA GLY A 6 16.53 0.50 6.65
C GLY A 6 15.71 -0.66 7.21
N PRO A 7 15.93 -1.05 8.48
CA PRO A 7 15.15 -2.09 9.13
C PRO A 7 13.65 -1.76 9.07
N TRP A 8 12.86 -2.73 8.62
CA TRP A 8 11.45 -2.54 8.26
C TRP A 8 10.54 -2.24 9.46
N GLU A 9 11.03 -2.43 10.68
CA GLU A 9 10.29 -2.13 11.89
C GLU A 9 10.38 -0.62 12.22
N PRO A 10 9.27 0.17 12.18
CA PRO A 10 9.31 1.63 12.36
C PRO A 10 9.90 2.11 13.69
N TRP A 11 9.88 1.22 14.70
CA TRP A 11 10.47 1.45 16.03
C TRP A 11 11.97 1.15 16.11
N GLU A 12 12.57 0.54 15.10
CA GLU A 12 14.03 0.28 14.98
C GLU A 12 14.74 1.32 14.09
N ALA A 13 13.98 2.19 13.40
CA ALA A 13 14.54 3.25 12.57
C ALA A 13 15.23 4.35 13.41
N SER A 14 16.45 4.73 13.00
CA SER A 14 17.19 5.86 13.59
C SER A 14 16.52 7.20 13.26
N ASP A 15 16.79 8.24 14.05
CA ASP A 15 16.25 9.57 13.78
C ASP A 15 16.75 10.15 12.44
N GLU A 16 17.95 9.76 11.99
CA GLU A 16 18.49 10.11 10.67
C GLU A 16 17.64 9.53 9.53
N VAL A 17 17.27 8.24 9.61
CA VAL A 17 16.40 7.58 8.62
C VAL A 17 15.01 8.20 8.61
N ARG A 18 14.52 8.66 9.77
CA ARG A 18 13.23 9.35 9.86
C ARG A 18 13.25 10.73 9.21
N GLU A 19 14.34 11.47 9.39
CA GLU A 19 14.51 12.77 8.75
C GLU A 19 14.68 12.63 7.25
N GLU A 20 15.44 11.64 6.78
CA GLU A 20 15.52 11.28 5.37
C GLU A 20 14.14 10.93 4.79
N ALA A 21 13.34 10.13 5.51
CA ALA A 21 11.97 9.82 5.10
C ALA A 21 11.07 11.08 5.00
N ARG A 22 11.26 12.08 5.86
CA ARG A 22 10.51 13.36 5.77
C ARG A 22 10.90 14.17 4.55
N VAL A 23 12.20 14.34 4.31
CA VAL A 23 12.72 15.03 3.12
C VAL A 23 12.23 14.32 1.84
N TRP A 24 12.21 13.00 1.87
CA TRP A 24 11.71 12.21 0.75
C TRP A 24 10.19 12.37 0.54
N LEU A 25 9.39 12.41 1.62
CA LEU A 25 7.95 12.72 1.53
C LEU A 25 7.66 14.11 0.98
N GLU A 26 8.50 15.10 1.29
CA GLU A 26 8.39 16.44 0.70
C GLU A 26 8.65 16.39 -0.81
N ALA A 27 9.70 15.68 -1.25
CA ALA A 27 9.99 15.47 -2.66
C ALA A 27 8.90 14.67 -3.41
N ILE A 28 8.24 13.72 -2.74
CA ILE A 28 7.12 12.95 -3.31
C ILE A 28 5.93 13.85 -3.67
N GLY A 29 5.73 14.98 -2.99
CA GLY A 29 4.64 15.89 -3.34
C GLY A 29 4.67 16.30 -4.82
N ASP A 30 5.85 16.34 -5.42
CA ASP A 30 6.03 16.58 -6.86
C ASP A 30 5.80 15.33 -7.73
N VAL A 31 6.04 14.14 -7.17
CA VAL A 31 5.90 12.83 -7.83
C VAL A 31 4.43 12.36 -7.85
N GLU A 32 3.66 12.63 -6.80
CA GLU A 32 2.21 12.30 -6.69
C GLU A 32 1.33 13.23 -7.54
N LYS A 33 1.91 14.22 -8.23
CA LYS A 33 1.15 15.14 -9.07
C LYS A 33 0.36 14.38 -10.15
N PRO A 34 -0.90 14.80 -10.38
CA PRO A 34 -1.72 14.20 -11.42
C PRO A 34 -1.09 14.42 -12.80
N LEU A 35 -1.42 13.53 -13.73
CA LEU A 35 -1.00 13.65 -15.11
C LEU A 35 -1.54 14.94 -15.74
N GLU A 36 -0.64 15.85 -16.08
CA GLU A 36 -1.02 17.05 -16.82
C GLU A 36 -1.38 16.71 -18.25
N ARG A 37 -2.56 17.18 -18.68
CA ARG A 37 -3.08 16.88 -20.02
C ARG A 37 -2.12 17.29 -21.13
N ARG A 38 -1.48 18.46 -21.02
CA ARG A 38 -0.56 18.95 -22.06
C ARG A 38 0.69 18.08 -22.15
N ALA A 39 1.32 17.76 -21.02
CA ALA A 39 2.47 16.87 -20.97
C ALA A 39 2.14 15.48 -21.55
N PHE A 40 0.96 14.95 -21.24
CA PHE A 40 0.48 13.71 -21.82
C PHE A 40 0.28 13.78 -23.34
N GLU A 41 -0.38 14.83 -23.83
CA GLU A 41 -0.61 15.03 -25.28
C GLU A 41 0.73 15.12 -26.03
N ASP A 42 1.72 15.84 -25.47
CA ASP A 42 3.07 15.97 -26.03
C ASP A 42 3.83 14.63 -26.04
N ALA A 43 3.75 13.85 -24.96
CA ALA A 43 4.38 12.53 -24.87
C ALA A 43 3.76 11.52 -25.87
N MET A 44 2.43 11.52 -26.00
CA MET A 44 1.72 10.67 -26.96
C MET A 44 2.01 11.06 -28.41
N LEU A 45 2.19 12.37 -28.69
CA LEU A 45 2.66 12.84 -29.99
C LEU A 45 4.06 12.32 -30.28
N GLY A 46 4.98 12.41 -29.32
CA GLY A 46 6.33 11.82 -29.42
C GLY A 46 6.28 10.35 -29.78
N LEU A 47 5.51 9.55 -29.03
CA LEU A 47 5.27 8.14 -29.34
C LEU A 47 4.76 7.96 -30.76
N SER A 48 3.77 8.73 -31.18
CA SER A 48 3.18 8.62 -32.52
C SER A 48 4.13 8.93 -33.68
N TYR A 49 5.15 9.76 -33.45
CA TYR A 49 6.18 10.06 -34.44
C TYR A 49 7.23 8.96 -34.51
N THR A 50 7.55 8.33 -33.37
CA THR A 50 8.57 7.29 -33.31
C THR A 50 8.04 5.92 -33.75
N VAL A 51 6.82 5.57 -33.33
CA VAL A 51 6.18 4.29 -33.71
C VAL A 51 5.06 4.56 -34.71
N GLY A 52 5.06 3.82 -35.81
CA GLY A 52 4.09 4.01 -36.89
C GLY A 52 2.65 3.90 -36.39
N MET A 53 1.91 5.00 -36.41
CA MET A 53 0.48 4.99 -36.07
C MET A 53 -0.36 4.38 -37.20
N PRO A 54 -1.44 3.65 -36.86
CA PRO A 54 -2.48 3.31 -37.82
C PRO A 54 -3.06 4.59 -38.45
N LYS A 55 -3.25 4.58 -39.77
CA LYS A 55 -3.96 5.68 -40.45
C LYS A 55 -5.36 5.82 -39.85
N THR A 56 -5.60 6.93 -39.16
CA THR A 56 -6.85 7.19 -38.46
C THR A 56 -7.29 8.63 -38.73
N GLY A 57 -8.60 8.89 -38.81
CA GLY A 57 -9.13 10.25 -38.98
C GLY A 57 -8.84 11.14 -37.76
N LYS A 58 -8.83 12.47 -37.96
CA LYS A 58 -8.52 13.46 -36.92
C LYS A 58 -9.46 13.39 -35.71
N ILE A 59 -10.74 13.08 -35.93
CA ILE A 59 -11.75 12.96 -34.86
C ILE A 59 -11.47 11.73 -34.00
N ASP A 60 -11.21 10.58 -34.63
CA ASP A 60 -10.87 9.33 -33.96
C ASP A 60 -9.56 9.43 -33.18
N ALA A 61 -8.55 10.10 -33.73
CA ALA A 61 -7.29 10.34 -33.02
C ALA A 61 -7.50 11.15 -31.73
N LYS A 62 -8.31 12.21 -31.79
CA LYS A 62 -8.68 12.99 -30.59
C LYS A 62 -9.50 12.18 -29.59
N GLY A 63 -10.41 11.33 -30.07
CA GLY A 63 -11.21 10.43 -29.23
C GLY A 63 -10.33 9.44 -28.49
N ARG A 64 -9.38 8.80 -29.19
CA ARG A 64 -8.39 7.89 -28.59
C ARG A 64 -7.53 8.60 -27.56
N LEU A 65 -6.99 9.77 -27.87
CA LEU A 65 -6.14 10.51 -26.94
C LEU A 65 -6.85 10.82 -25.61
N ARG A 66 -8.13 11.21 -25.67
CA ARG A 66 -8.97 11.40 -24.47
C ARG A 66 -9.19 10.10 -23.70
N ALA A 67 -9.44 8.99 -24.40
CA ALA A 67 -9.62 7.69 -23.77
C ALA A 67 -8.34 7.22 -23.07
N TYR A 68 -7.16 7.43 -23.68
CA TYR A 68 -5.89 7.07 -23.06
C TYR A 68 -5.62 7.93 -21.83
N HIS A 69 -5.81 9.25 -21.92
CA HIS A 69 -5.63 10.15 -20.78
C HIS A 69 -6.56 9.77 -19.62
N ALA A 70 -7.83 9.48 -19.90
CA ALA A 70 -8.78 9.06 -18.87
C ALA A 70 -8.39 7.72 -18.24
N ALA A 71 -7.89 6.78 -19.04
CA ALA A 71 -7.53 5.44 -18.58
C ALA A 71 -6.17 5.34 -17.90
N LEU A 72 -5.30 6.34 -18.02
CA LEU A 72 -3.99 6.40 -17.35
C LEU A 72 -3.92 7.49 -16.27
N GLY A 73 -4.94 8.35 -16.17
CA GLY A 73 -4.94 9.50 -15.27
C GLY A 73 -5.04 9.16 -13.77
N ASP A 74 -5.30 7.90 -13.41
CA ASP A 74 -5.24 7.36 -12.04
C ASP A 74 -3.81 6.99 -11.61
N LEU A 75 -2.86 6.96 -12.54
CA LEU A 75 -1.45 6.72 -12.26
C LEU A 75 -0.73 8.06 -12.00
N PRO A 76 0.33 8.07 -11.19
CA PRO A 76 1.15 9.27 -10.98
C PRO A 76 1.70 9.79 -12.32
N GLY A 77 1.64 11.10 -12.54
CA GLY A 77 1.97 11.69 -13.84
C GLY A 77 3.36 11.33 -14.33
N VAL A 78 4.35 11.33 -13.43
CA VAL A 78 5.73 10.93 -13.72
C VAL A 78 5.83 9.48 -14.22
N VAL A 79 5.10 8.55 -13.61
CA VAL A 79 5.11 7.13 -14.00
C VAL A 79 4.52 6.96 -15.40
N VAL A 80 3.47 7.73 -15.73
CA VAL A 80 2.88 7.69 -17.06
C VAL A 80 3.84 8.23 -18.12
N LEU A 81 4.50 9.36 -17.85
CA LEU A 81 5.44 9.97 -18.80
C LEU A 81 6.65 9.05 -19.04
N GLU A 82 7.25 8.51 -17.98
CA GLU A 82 8.35 7.55 -18.08
C GLU A 82 7.92 6.26 -18.79
N GLY A 83 6.71 5.76 -18.52
CA GLY A 83 6.18 4.59 -19.21
C GLY A 83 5.95 4.82 -20.71
N ILE A 84 5.57 6.03 -21.12
CA ILE A 84 5.47 6.40 -22.54
C ILE A 84 6.87 6.46 -23.16
N GLU A 85 7.86 7.04 -22.48
CA GLU A 85 9.25 7.03 -22.95
C GLU A 85 9.82 5.61 -23.09
N GLU A 86 9.45 4.70 -22.18
CA GLU A 86 9.85 3.30 -22.28
C GLU A 86 9.14 2.59 -23.44
N ALA A 87 7.86 2.90 -23.67
CA ALA A 87 7.13 2.40 -24.83
C ALA A 87 7.77 2.88 -26.15
N ILE A 88 8.29 4.10 -26.21
CA ILE A 88 9.03 4.63 -27.37
C ILE A 88 10.25 3.76 -27.68
N LYS A 89 10.96 3.28 -26.65
CA LYS A 89 12.18 2.47 -26.80
C LYS A 89 11.89 1.01 -27.13
N THR A 90 10.80 0.47 -26.60
CA THR A 90 10.52 -0.97 -26.60
C THR A 90 9.49 -1.41 -27.64
N CYS A 91 8.49 -0.59 -27.92
CA CYS A 91 7.41 -0.93 -28.84
C CYS A 91 7.81 -0.62 -30.29
N LYS A 92 7.56 -1.56 -31.21
CA LYS A 92 7.72 -1.35 -32.66
C LYS A 92 6.44 -0.87 -33.35
N TRP A 93 5.32 -0.93 -32.64
CA TRP A 93 3.99 -0.51 -33.08
C TRP A 93 3.41 0.47 -32.06
N PHE A 94 2.34 1.17 -32.44
CA PHE A 94 1.63 2.02 -31.51
C PHE A 94 0.86 1.16 -30.47
N PRO A 95 1.25 1.20 -29.19
CA PRO A 95 0.67 0.32 -28.18
C PRO A 95 -0.75 0.75 -27.80
N GLY A 96 -1.56 -0.24 -27.43
CA GLY A 96 -2.87 -0.04 -26.81
C GLY A 96 -2.76 0.49 -25.38
N VAL A 97 -3.88 0.98 -24.83
CA VAL A 97 -3.97 1.42 -23.41
C VAL A 97 -3.55 0.32 -22.44
N ALA A 98 -3.97 -0.92 -22.70
CA ALA A 98 -3.63 -2.05 -21.82
C ALA A 98 -2.13 -2.38 -21.84
N GLU A 99 -1.47 -2.24 -23.00
CA GLU A 99 -0.02 -2.44 -23.12
C GLU A 99 0.74 -1.34 -22.39
N LEU A 100 0.36 -0.08 -22.60
CA LEU A 100 0.95 1.05 -21.87
C LEU A 100 0.76 0.91 -20.35
N ARG A 101 -0.45 0.57 -19.91
CA ARG A 101 -0.71 0.33 -18.49
C ARG A 101 0.13 -0.83 -17.96
N GLY A 102 0.31 -1.90 -18.73
CA GLY A 102 1.16 -3.04 -18.36
C GLY A 102 2.61 -2.64 -18.07
N LEU A 103 3.15 -1.64 -18.77
CA LEU A 103 4.48 -1.09 -18.53
C LEU A 103 4.53 -0.23 -17.25
N MET A 104 3.48 0.54 -16.97
CA MET A 104 3.44 1.54 -15.89
C MET A 104 3.01 0.98 -14.54
N GLU A 105 2.12 -0.03 -14.53
CA GLU A 105 1.49 -0.57 -13.32
C GLU A 105 2.50 -1.12 -12.29
N PRO A 106 3.57 -1.85 -12.68
CA PRO A 106 4.58 -2.33 -11.73
C PRO A 106 5.31 -1.19 -11.04
N GLN A 107 5.71 -0.17 -11.80
CA GLN A 107 6.41 1.00 -11.28
C GLN A 107 5.50 1.83 -10.38
N ALA A 108 4.23 2.01 -10.76
CA ALA A 108 3.24 2.69 -9.91
C ALA A 108 3.01 1.95 -8.59
N LYS A 109 3.00 0.62 -8.60
CA LYS A 109 2.87 -0.20 -7.37
C LYS A 109 4.09 -0.06 -6.47
N GLU A 110 5.29 -0.15 -7.03
CA GLU A 110 6.53 0.03 -6.27
C GLU A 110 6.59 1.43 -5.65
N LEU A 111 6.26 2.46 -6.43
CA LEU A 111 6.22 3.83 -5.93
C LEU A 111 5.23 3.99 -4.77
N ARG A 112 4.01 3.46 -4.90
CA ARG A 112 3.01 3.48 -3.81
C ARG A 112 3.54 2.81 -2.54
N LEU A 113 4.21 1.67 -2.68
CA LEU A 113 4.81 0.96 -1.55
C LEU A 113 5.91 1.78 -0.87
N GLN A 114 6.77 2.44 -1.65
CA GLN A 114 7.81 3.30 -1.12
C GLN A 114 7.21 4.51 -0.37
N ILE A 115 6.18 5.13 -0.94
CA ILE A 115 5.44 6.25 -0.30
C ILE A 115 4.86 5.79 1.04
N GLU A 116 4.20 4.64 1.08
CA GLU A 116 3.67 4.08 2.33
C GLU A 116 4.76 3.83 3.36
N ARG A 117 5.91 3.25 2.94
CA ARG A 117 7.07 3.01 3.82
C ARG A 117 7.58 4.31 4.44
N ALA A 118 7.76 5.35 3.63
CA ALA A 118 8.22 6.63 4.15
C ALA A 118 7.20 7.29 5.06
N ARG A 119 5.91 7.19 4.75
CA ARG A 119 4.83 7.66 5.64
C ARG A 119 4.89 6.95 6.99
N THR A 120 5.15 5.64 7.02
CA THR A 120 5.31 4.89 8.28
C THR A 120 6.57 5.27 9.05
N LEU A 121 7.69 5.50 8.36
CA LEU A 121 8.96 5.87 8.99
C LEU A 121 8.95 7.30 9.54
N ALA A 122 8.31 8.23 8.83
CA ALA A 122 8.22 9.64 9.24
C ALA A 122 7.31 9.86 10.47
N ARG A 123 6.46 8.88 10.83
CA ARG A 123 5.65 8.94 12.05
C ARG A 123 6.54 8.90 13.30
N LYS A 124 6.08 9.53 14.38
CA LYS A 124 6.73 9.45 15.69
C LYS A 124 6.94 7.98 16.08
N PRO A 125 8.03 7.64 16.79
CA PRO A 125 8.26 6.28 17.26
C PRO A 125 7.02 5.78 17.99
N GLU A 126 6.32 4.84 17.39
CA GLU A 126 5.32 4.08 18.14
C GLU A 126 6.10 3.25 19.16
N PRO A 127 5.68 3.26 20.44
CA PRO A 127 6.29 2.39 21.42
C PRO A 127 6.17 0.95 20.93
N LYS A 128 7.30 0.22 20.89
CA LYS A 128 7.36 -1.18 20.47
C LYS A 128 6.13 -1.90 21.03
N PRO A 129 5.27 -2.49 20.19
CA PRO A 129 4.11 -3.19 20.70
C PRO A 129 4.62 -4.20 21.72
N LYS A 130 4.09 -4.15 22.95
CA LYS A 130 4.44 -5.08 24.03
C LYS A 130 3.91 -6.45 23.64
N LEU A 131 4.61 -7.11 22.71
CA LEU A 131 4.23 -8.38 22.15
C LEU A 131 4.53 -9.45 23.21
N VAL A 132 3.49 -9.81 23.97
CA VAL A 132 3.21 -11.18 24.48
C VAL A 132 4.24 -11.82 25.42
N ALA A 133 5.42 -11.24 25.66
CA ALA A 133 6.40 -11.77 26.61
C ALA A 133 5.89 -11.71 28.06
N GLN A 134 5.04 -10.74 28.39
CA GLN A 134 4.35 -10.70 29.68
C GLN A 134 3.26 -11.77 29.79
N ILE A 135 2.61 -12.15 28.69
CA ILE A 135 1.63 -13.24 28.68
C ILE A 135 2.37 -14.57 28.83
N LEU A 136 3.48 -14.80 28.11
CA LEU A 136 4.25 -16.04 28.21
C LEU A 136 4.99 -16.21 29.56
N LYS A 137 5.51 -15.14 30.17
CA LYS A 137 6.10 -15.21 31.52
C LYS A 137 5.09 -15.59 32.60
N GLY A 138 3.83 -15.17 32.47
CA GLY A 138 2.76 -15.57 33.37
C GLY A 138 2.35 -17.04 33.17
N TYR A 139 2.32 -17.53 31.92
CA TYR A 139 1.91 -18.91 31.63
C TYR A 139 2.85 -19.97 32.20
N ALA A 140 4.15 -19.69 32.29
CA ALA A 140 5.13 -20.60 32.87
C ALA A 140 4.98 -20.80 34.39
N THR A 141 4.36 -19.85 35.10
CA THR A 141 4.17 -19.89 36.56
C THR A 141 2.76 -20.24 37.01
N LEU A 142 1.80 -20.41 36.09
CA LEU A 142 0.44 -20.86 36.41
C LEU A 142 0.44 -22.34 36.80
N THR A 143 -0.20 -22.65 37.92
CA THR A 143 -0.51 -24.05 38.25
C THR A 143 -1.51 -24.61 37.23
N GLU A 144 -1.55 -25.94 37.11
CA GLU A 144 -2.38 -26.62 36.10
C GLU A 144 -3.87 -26.24 36.23
N ALA A 145 -4.35 -26.03 37.45
CA ALA A 145 -5.70 -25.54 37.72
C ALA A 145 -5.96 -24.14 37.12
N GLN A 146 -4.99 -23.23 37.21
CA GLN A 146 -5.13 -21.87 36.69
C GLN A 146 -5.01 -21.82 35.17
N ARG A 147 -4.23 -22.73 34.56
CA ARG A 147 -4.19 -22.90 33.11
C ARG A 147 -5.53 -23.38 32.56
N VAL A 148 -6.14 -24.38 33.19
CA VAL A 148 -7.46 -24.91 32.79
C VAL A 148 -8.53 -23.84 32.95
N GLU A 149 -8.52 -23.06 34.04
CA GLU A 149 -9.48 -21.96 34.23
C GLU A 149 -9.32 -20.87 33.16
N HIS A 150 -8.07 -20.52 32.82
CA HIS A 150 -7.79 -19.56 31.75
C HIS A 150 -8.25 -20.09 30.38
N GLU A 151 -7.98 -21.35 30.06
CA GLU A 151 -8.46 -21.98 28.82
C GLU A 151 -9.99 -22.02 28.75
N GLN A 152 -10.67 -22.33 29.86
CA GLN A 152 -12.13 -22.28 29.93
C GLN A 152 -12.68 -20.87 29.77
N ARG A 153 -12.00 -19.85 30.32
CA ARG A 153 -12.34 -18.43 30.10
C ARG A 153 -12.17 -18.03 28.64
N MET A 154 -11.08 -18.44 28.00
CA MET A 154 -10.81 -18.16 26.59
C MET A 154 -11.78 -18.91 25.67
N ALA A 155 -12.16 -20.14 26.00
CA ALA A 155 -13.17 -20.90 25.27
C ALA A 155 -14.55 -20.22 25.38
N LYS A 156 -14.96 -19.78 26.57
CA LYS A 156 -16.19 -19.00 26.76
C LYS A 156 -16.15 -17.67 25.99
N LEU A 157 -15.02 -16.98 25.96
CA LEU A 157 -14.84 -15.74 25.19
C LEU A 157 -14.91 -15.98 23.68
N ARG A 158 -14.31 -17.07 23.17
CA ARG A 158 -14.39 -17.45 21.76
C ARG A 158 -15.83 -17.71 21.32
N VAL A 159 -16.59 -18.46 22.10
CA VAL A 159 -18.02 -18.68 21.84
C VAL A 159 -18.81 -17.37 21.89
N LYS A 160 -18.53 -16.51 22.89
CA LYS A 160 -19.26 -15.24 23.07
C LYS A 160 -18.93 -14.19 21.99
N LEU A 161 -17.74 -14.25 21.41
CA LEU A 161 -17.28 -13.40 20.31
C LEU A 161 -17.61 -13.99 18.93
N GLY A 162 -18.35 -15.11 18.85
CA GLY A 162 -18.73 -15.71 17.58
C GLY A 162 -17.57 -16.36 16.83
N PHE A 163 -16.44 -16.64 17.49
CA PHE A 163 -15.43 -17.57 16.99
C PHE A 163 -15.96 -18.99 17.15
N ASP A 164 -17.02 -19.31 16.42
CA ASP A 164 -17.54 -20.66 16.41
C ASP A 164 -16.59 -21.54 15.61
N THR A 165 -16.20 -22.62 16.26
CA THR A 165 -15.38 -23.74 15.81
C THR A 165 -16.13 -24.55 14.75
N GLY A 166 -16.47 -23.91 13.62
CA GLY A 166 -16.89 -24.57 12.40
C GLY A 166 -15.68 -24.81 11.53
N LYS A 167 -15.39 -26.07 11.20
CA LYS A 167 -14.38 -26.51 10.22
C LYS A 167 -14.46 -25.69 8.92
N ALA A 168 -13.73 -24.58 8.83
CA ALA A 168 -13.43 -23.89 7.58
C ALA A 168 -12.00 -24.27 7.20
N ARG A 169 -11.90 -25.15 6.21
CA ARG A 169 -10.65 -25.57 5.59
C ARG A 169 -9.85 -24.33 5.15
N GLY A 170 -8.63 -24.19 5.65
CA GLY A 170 -7.55 -23.54 4.90
C GLY A 170 -7.49 -22.01 4.86
N LEU A 171 -8.10 -21.27 5.78
CA LEU A 171 -7.87 -19.83 5.89
C LEU A 171 -7.03 -19.51 7.13
N ASN A 172 -5.85 -18.94 6.90
CA ASN A 172 -5.04 -18.32 7.95
C ASN A 172 -5.91 -17.32 8.73
N PRO A 173 -5.82 -17.27 10.06
CA PRO A 173 -6.55 -16.30 10.85
C PRO A 173 -6.12 -14.89 10.43
N VAL A 174 -7.00 -14.20 9.71
CA VAL A 174 -6.83 -12.78 9.40
C VAL A 174 -7.06 -12.01 10.70
N TYR A 175 -5.99 -11.41 11.20
CA TYR A 175 -6.08 -10.42 12.28
C TYR A 175 -6.82 -9.21 11.72
N VAL A 176 -8.10 -9.09 12.00
CA VAL A 176 -8.83 -7.84 11.76
C VAL A 176 -8.47 -6.92 12.93
N PRO A 177 -7.73 -5.83 12.72
CA PRO A 177 -7.47 -4.88 13.78
C PRO A 177 -8.81 -4.27 14.19
N PHE A 178 -9.20 -4.51 15.44
CA PHE A 178 -10.26 -3.74 16.08
C PHE A 178 -9.90 -2.25 15.92
N SER A 179 -10.84 -1.43 15.45
CA SER A 179 -10.64 0.01 15.48
C SER A 179 -10.42 0.44 16.94
N ASP A 180 -9.59 1.45 17.15
CA ASP A 180 -9.28 1.93 18.51
C ASP A 180 -10.55 2.30 19.29
N GLU A 181 -11.61 2.74 18.59
CA GLU A 181 -12.93 2.98 19.17
C GLU A 181 -13.59 1.72 19.74
N GLU A 182 -13.54 0.59 19.04
CA GLU A 182 -14.14 -0.67 19.52
C GLU A 182 -13.37 -1.24 20.70
N ARG A 183 -12.04 -1.09 20.69
CA ARG A 183 -11.18 -1.50 21.79
C ARG A 183 -11.44 -0.68 23.06
N GLU A 184 -11.60 0.64 22.93
CA GLU A 184 -11.87 1.52 24.07
C GLU A 184 -13.28 1.29 24.66
N LYS A 185 -14.27 1.04 23.80
CA LYS A 185 -15.65 0.71 24.24
C LYS A 185 -15.72 -0.61 25.01
N THR A 186 -14.88 -1.57 24.63
CA THR A 186 -14.83 -2.90 25.26
C THR A 186 -14.12 -2.85 26.61
N LEU A 187 -13.05 -2.04 26.73
CA LEU A 187 -12.34 -1.82 28.00
C LEU A 187 -13.21 -1.09 29.03
N ARG A 188 -13.93 -0.03 28.63
CA ARG A 188 -14.85 0.68 29.54
C ARG A 188 -16.00 -0.21 30.06
N LYS A 189 -16.41 -1.22 29.30
CA LYS A 189 -17.42 -2.20 29.76
C LYS A 189 -16.88 -3.22 30.76
N LEU A 190 -15.57 -3.45 30.79
CA LEU A 190 -14.91 -4.40 31.68
C LEU A 190 -14.49 -3.78 33.01
N GLU A 191 -14.16 -2.48 33.02
CA GLU A 191 -13.80 -1.74 34.25
C GLU A 191 -15.00 -1.23 35.05
N GLY A 192 -16.21 -1.31 34.48
CA GLY A 192 -17.47 -0.89 35.13
C GLY A 192 -18.18 -1.97 35.96
N ARG A 193 -17.46 -2.96 36.51
CA ARG A 193 -18.00 -3.96 37.44
C ARG A 193 -17.11 -4.17 38.65
#